data_AF-A0A6I7X2D5-F1
#
_entry.id   AF-A0A6I7X2D5-F1
#
_cell.length_a   1.000
_cell.length_b   1.000
_cell.length_c   1.000
_cell.angle_alpha   90.00
_cell.angle_beta   90.00
_cell.angle_gamma   90.00
#
_symmetry.space_group_name_H-M   'P 1'
#
loop_
_entity.id
_entity.type
_entity.pdbx_description
1 polymer ?
#
loop_
_entity_poly.entity_id
_entity_poly.type
_entity_poly.pdbx_seq_one_letter_code
_entity_poly.pdbx_strand_id
1 'polypeptide(L)'
;MAQKEVQQRKIETIPCVIFHSDKSCFENGWNDLMLSSDAVFNVDHIDFFGRKIYPQADIIEIKNAVHDIVLSSDEVIDDYFENISKWLKKISI
;
A
#
# COMPACT_ATOMS: atom_id res chain seq x y z
N MET A 1 7.04 21.74 2.59
CA MET A 1 8.05 21.71 1.51
C MET A 1 8.53 20.28 1.24
N ALA A 2 8.87 19.49 2.27
CA ALA A 2 9.33 18.10 2.11
C ALA A 2 8.43 17.16 1.26
N GLN A 3 7.11 17.13 1.49
CA GLN A 3 6.22 16.25 0.70
C GLN A 3 6.22 16.61 -0.80
N LYS A 4 6.18 17.92 -1.12
CA LYS A 4 6.19 18.39 -2.51
C LYS A 4 7.48 18.01 -3.23
N GLU A 5 8.62 18.03 -2.54
CA GLU A 5 9.90 17.62 -3.10
C GLU A 5 9.93 16.12 -3.41
N VAL A 6 9.41 15.28 -2.50
CA VAL A 6 9.33 13.82 -2.72
C VAL A 6 8.39 13.49 -3.88
N GLN A 7 7.25 14.18 -3.99
CA GLN A 7 6.28 13.99 -5.07
C GLN A 7 6.79 14.36 -6.47
N GLN A 8 7.96 15.01 -6.58
CA GLN A 8 8.62 15.35 -7.84
C GLN A 8 9.71 14.34 -8.25
N ARG A 9 10.05 13.39 -7.38
CA ARG A 9 11.09 12.40 -7.65
C ARG A 9 10.59 11.31 -8.59
N LYS A 10 11.55 10.63 -9.23
CA LYS A 10 11.37 9.43 -10.02
C LYS A 10 12.54 8.49 -9.74
N ILE A 11 12.24 7.26 -9.35
CA ILE A 11 13.18 6.22 -8.92
C ILE A 11 12.92 4.99 -9.77
N GLU A 12 13.87 4.60 -10.62
CA GLU A 12 13.66 3.56 -11.64
C GLU A 12 14.51 2.30 -11.44
N THR A 13 15.54 2.36 -10.59
CA THR A 13 16.62 1.36 -10.60
C THR A 13 16.47 0.25 -9.56
N ILE A 14 15.39 0.25 -8.78
CA ILE A 14 15.20 -0.69 -7.66
C ILE A 14 13.88 -1.44 -7.85
N PRO A 15 13.90 -2.79 -7.91
CA PRO A 15 12.69 -3.59 -7.82
C PRO A 15 11.91 -3.23 -6.56
N CYS A 16 10.65 -2.84 -6.73
CA CYS A 16 9.83 -2.34 -5.63
C CYS A 16 8.41 -2.92 -5.77
N VAL A 17 7.81 -3.22 -4.63
CA VAL A 17 6.38 -3.47 -4.51
C VAL A 17 5.82 -2.52 -3.47
N ILE A 18 4.67 -1.93 -3.77
CA ILE A 18 3.92 -1.06 -2.86
C ILE A 18 2.60 -1.75 -2.58
N PHE A 19 2.35 -2.04 -1.31
CA PHE A 19 1.06 -2.53 -0.85
C PHE A 19 0.28 -1.40 -0.19
N HIS A 20 -1.03 -1.37 -0.41
CA HIS A 20 -1.93 -0.45 0.29
C HIS A 20 -3.31 -1.08 0.47
N SER A 21 -4.10 -0.53 1.40
CA SER A 21 -5.50 -0.89 1.58
C SER A 21 -6.35 -0.52 0.36
N ASP A 22 -7.48 -1.18 0.16
CA ASP A 22 -8.47 -0.86 -0.87
C ASP A 22 -9.22 0.45 -0.63
N LYS A 23 -9.20 0.95 0.60
CA LYS A 23 -9.93 2.16 0.97
C LYS A 23 -9.31 2.88 2.14
N SER A 24 -9.51 4.19 2.16
CA SER A 24 -9.22 5.02 3.32
C SER A 24 -10.48 5.26 4.15
N CYS A 25 -10.31 5.50 5.45
CA CYS A 25 -11.35 6.11 6.27
C CYS A 25 -10.81 7.37 6.97
N PHE A 26 -11.65 8.40 7.09
CA PHE A 26 -11.27 9.70 7.67
C PHE A 26 -12.28 10.12 8.74
N GLU A 27 -12.53 9.20 9.67
CA GLU A 27 -13.45 9.43 10.77
C GLU A 27 -12.75 10.14 11.94
N ASN A 28 -13.43 11.08 12.58
CA ASN A 28 -12.85 11.92 13.66
C ASN A 28 -12.78 11.20 15.03
N GLY A 29 -13.21 9.94 15.10
CA GLY A 29 -13.24 9.12 16.31
C GLY A 29 -13.31 7.64 15.94
N TRP A 30 -13.27 6.76 16.95
CA TRP A 30 -13.32 5.32 16.71
C TRP A 30 -14.52 4.95 15.85
N ASN A 31 -14.24 4.19 14.78
CA ASN A 31 -15.23 3.60 13.90
C ASN A 31 -14.71 2.22 13.48
N ASP A 32 -15.57 1.21 13.51
CA ASP A 32 -15.19 -0.16 13.16
C ASP A 32 -14.70 -0.30 11.71
N LEU A 33 -15.03 0.67 10.83
CA LEU A 33 -14.44 0.77 9.50
C LEU A 33 -12.91 0.90 9.53
N MET A 34 -12.33 1.47 10.60
CA MET A 34 -10.87 1.56 10.80
C MET A 34 -10.21 0.18 10.91
N LEU A 35 -10.97 -0.86 11.27
CA LEU A 35 -10.48 -2.24 11.31
C LEU A 35 -10.39 -2.89 9.92
N SER A 36 -10.81 -2.19 8.86
CA SER A 36 -10.83 -2.69 7.49
C SER A 36 -10.46 -1.64 6.44
N SER A 37 -9.76 -0.59 6.85
CA SER A 37 -9.36 0.52 5.97
C SER A 37 -8.11 1.22 6.48
N ASP A 38 -7.45 1.99 5.61
CA ASP A 38 -6.37 2.87 6.01
C ASP A 38 -6.93 4.16 6.65
N ALA A 39 -6.86 4.25 7.98
CA ALA A 39 -7.30 5.42 8.74
C ALA A 39 -6.27 6.55 8.81
N VAL A 40 -5.09 6.37 8.20
CA VAL A 40 -3.93 7.25 8.33
C VAL A 40 -3.63 7.94 6.99
N PHE A 41 -3.62 7.18 5.90
CA PHE A 41 -3.26 7.66 4.57
C PHE A 41 -4.40 7.55 3.56
N ASN A 42 -4.32 8.41 2.54
CA ASN A 42 -5.18 8.35 1.37
C ASN A 42 -4.63 7.32 0.37
N VAL A 43 -5.38 6.26 0.11
CA VAL A 43 -4.97 5.15 -0.78
C VAL A 43 -4.85 5.60 -2.23
N ASP A 44 -5.68 6.53 -2.71
CA ASP A 44 -5.57 7.10 -4.06
C ASP A 44 -4.26 7.87 -4.23
N HIS A 45 -3.80 8.55 -3.17
CA HIS A 45 -2.50 9.20 -3.17
C HIS A 45 -1.36 8.17 -3.18
N ILE A 46 -1.50 7.04 -2.48
CA ILE A 46 -0.49 5.97 -2.52
C ILE A 46 -0.38 5.41 -3.93
N ASP A 47 -1.50 5.08 -4.59
CA ASP A 47 -1.48 4.59 -5.97
C ASP A 47 -0.88 5.64 -6.92
N PHE A 48 -1.44 6.86 -6.92
CA PHE A 48 -1.01 7.91 -7.85
C PHE A 48 0.48 8.27 -7.69
N PHE A 49 0.92 8.57 -6.47
CA PHE A 49 2.32 8.95 -6.24
C PHE A 49 3.25 7.74 -6.26
N GLY A 50 2.77 6.55 -5.91
CA GLY A 50 3.51 5.30 -6.10
C GLY A 50 3.88 5.10 -7.56
N ARG A 51 2.92 5.20 -8.50
CA ARG A 51 3.18 5.09 -9.94
C ARG A 51 4.09 6.19 -10.46
N LYS A 52 3.92 7.41 -9.93
CA LYS A 52 4.71 8.56 -10.36
C LYS A 52 6.17 8.45 -9.91
N ILE A 53 6.39 8.12 -8.64
CA ILE A 53 7.72 8.10 -8.01
C ILE A 53 8.44 6.80 -8.35
N TYR A 54 7.73 5.67 -8.38
CA TYR A 54 8.26 4.34 -8.67
C TYR A 54 7.53 3.73 -9.87
N PRO A 55 7.80 4.20 -11.10
CA PRO A 55 7.07 3.77 -12.30
C PRO A 55 7.23 2.29 -12.66
N GLN A 56 8.23 1.61 -12.10
CA GLN A 56 8.46 0.18 -12.30
C GLN A 56 8.01 -0.66 -11.10
N ALA A 57 7.41 -0.05 -10.07
CA ALA A 57 6.90 -0.80 -8.94
C ALA A 57 5.62 -1.54 -9.30
N ASP A 58 5.49 -2.75 -8.77
CA ASP A 58 4.19 -3.41 -8.67
C ASP A 58 3.41 -2.73 -7.54
N ILE A 59 2.21 -2.21 -7.83
CA ILE A 59 1.34 -1.61 -6.82
C ILE A 59 0.15 -2.55 -6.65
N ILE A 60 -0.01 -3.07 -5.44
CA ILE A 60 -0.95 -4.13 -5.12
C ILE A 60 -1.87 -3.64 -4.00
N GLU A 61 -3.16 -3.62 -4.30
CA GLU A 61 -4.22 -3.36 -3.34
C GLU A 61 -4.53 -4.63 -2.54
N ILE A 62 -4.64 -4.51 -1.22
CA ILE A 62 -5.08 -5.57 -0.32
C ILE A 62 -6.45 -5.18 0.26
N LYS A 63 -7.46 -6.00 -0.01
CA LYS A 63 -8.84 -5.71 0.41
C LYS A 63 -8.99 -5.78 1.92
N ASN A 64 -9.72 -4.81 2.47
CA ASN A 64 -10.02 -4.71 3.90
C ASN A 64 -8.78 -4.63 4.80
N ALA A 65 -7.63 -4.25 4.25
CA ALA A 65 -6.44 -4.09 5.06
C ALA A 65 -6.51 -2.84 5.92
N VAL A 66 -6.03 -2.94 7.15
CA VAL A 66 -5.72 -1.76 7.95
C VAL A 66 -4.42 -1.12 7.42
N HIS A 67 -4.12 0.10 7.91
CA HIS A 67 -2.91 0.84 7.53
C HIS A 67 -1.63 -0.04 7.61
N ASP A 68 -1.38 -0.61 8.79
CA ASP A 68 -0.33 -1.61 8.98
C ASP A 68 -0.88 -2.99 8.60
N ILE A 69 -0.75 -3.38 7.33
CA ILE A 69 -1.42 -4.58 6.76
C ILE A 69 -1.18 -5.86 7.60
N VAL A 70 0.01 -6.03 8.19
CA VAL A 70 0.36 -7.18 9.03
C VAL A 70 -0.38 -7.25 10.38
N LEU A 71 -1.15 -6.20 10.72
CA LEU A 71 -2.04 -6.14 11.89
C LEU A 71 -3.51 -6.35 11.52
N SER A 72 -3.80 -6.67 10.25
CA SER A 72 -5.16 -6.98 9.80
C SER A 72 -5.64 -8.34 10.31
N SER A 73 -6.87 -8.74 9.96
CA SER A 73 -7.37 -10.09 10.20
C SER A 73 -6.52 -11.16 9.50
N ASP A 74 -6.55 -12.39 10.01
CA ASP A 74 -5.82 -13.53 9.44
C ASP A 74 -6.03 -13.70 7.93
N GLU A 75 -7.27 -13.59 7.43
CA GLU A 75 -7.58 -13.69 5.99
C GLU A 75 -6.83 -12.65 5.13
N VAL A 76 -6.69 -11.43 5.65
CA VAL A 76 -5.99 -10.33 4.97
C VAL A 76 -4.48 -10.53 5.02
N ILE A 77 -3.98 -11.02 6.16
CA ILE A 77 -2.56 -11.34 6.31
C ILE A 77 -2.16 -12.48 5.36
N ASP A 78 -3.01 -13.50 5.21
CA ASP A 78 -2.80 -14.61 4.26
C ASP A 78 -2.76 -14.10 2.81
N ASP A 79 -3.70 -13.24 2.40
CA ASP A 79 -3.70 -12.63 1.06
C ASP A 79 -2.45 -11.75 0.83
N TYR A 80 -2.06 -10.95 1.82
CA TYR A 80 -0.82 -10.17 1.77
C TYR A 80 0.42 -11.05 1.57
N PHE A 81 0.55 -12.13 2.37
CA PHE A 81 1.67 -13.06 2.26
C PHE A 81 1.66 -13.85 0.95
N GLU A 82 0.49 -14.17 0.39
CA GLU A 82 0.38 -14.77 -0.93
C GLU A 82 0.90 -13.82 -2.02
N ASN A 83 0.48 -12.56 -1.99
CA ASN A 83 0.91 -11.55 -2.97
C ASN A 83 2.40 -11.22 -2.87
N ILE A 84 2.94 -11.02 -1.66
CA ILE A 84 4.39 -10.76 -1.51
C ILE A 84 5.21 -11.98 -1.93
N SER A 85 4.74 -13.20 -1.65
CA SER A 85 5.41 -14.43 -2.09
C SER A 85 5.40 -14.57 -3.62
N LYS A 86 4.28 -14.24 -4.29
CA LYS A 86 4.20 -14.18 -5.76
C LYS A 86 5.16 -13.16 -6.32
N TRP A 87 5.22 -11.97 -5.73
CA TRP A 87 6.14 -10.92 -6.15
C TRP A 87 7.61 -11.33 -5.98
N LEU A 88 7.98 -11.90 -4.83
CA LEU A 88 9.33 -12.41 -4.57
C LEU A 88 9.74 -13.49 -5.58
N LYS A 89 8.83 -14.40 -5.95
CA LYS A 89 9.09 -15.41 -7.00
C LYS A 89 9.25 -14.78 -8.39
N LYS A 90 8.52 -13.71 -8.69
CA LYS A 90 8.64 -12.97 -9.95
C LYS A 90 10.01 -12.30 -10.09
N ILE A 91 10.59 -11.81 -8.99
CA ILE A 91 11.88 -11.09 -9.01
C ILE A 91 13.11 -11.98 -8.71
N SER A 92 12.90 -13.15 -8.09
CA SER A 92 13.97 -14.13 -7.86
C SER A 92 14.20 -14.91 -9.14
N ILE A 93 15.35 -14.65 -9.78
CA ILE A 93 15.82 -15.34 -11.00
C ILE A 93 15.99 -16.84 -10.75
#